data_AF-A0A952JMG3-F1
#
_entry.id   AF-A0A952JMG3-F1
#
_cell.length_a   1.000
_cell.length_b   1.000
_cell.length_c   1.000
_cell.angle_alpha   90.00
_cell.angle_beta   90.00
_cell.angle_gamma   90.00
#
_symmetry.space_group_name_H-M   'P 1'
#
loop_
_entity.id
_entity.type
_entity.pdbx_description
1 polymer ?
#
loop_
_entity_poly.entity_id
_entity_poly.type
_entity_poly.pdbx_seq_one_letter_code
_entity_poly.pdbx_strand_id
1 'polypeptide(L)' 'MFNLFKSNPVKKLKAQHIRMLEEAVQIQRSGDLKKYAFHMEAIEKLEKQLEDLQKSKR' A
#
# COMPACT_ATOMS: atom_id res chain seq x y z
N MET A 1 -20.07 22.24 -2.51
CA MET A 1 -19.54 21.75 -3.80
C MET A 1 -18.08 21.32 -3.63
N PHE A 2 -17.67 20.35 -4.45
CA PHE A 2 -16.53 19.45 -4.32
C PHE A 2 -15.14 20.11 -4.21
N ASN A 3 -14.67 20.38 -3.00
CA ASN A 3 -13.22 20.54 -2.71
C ASN A 3 -12.50 19.19 -2.52
N LEU A 4 -13.06 18.09 -3.05
CA LEU A 4 -12.60 16.71 -2.83
C LEU A 4 -11.31 16.36 -3.61
N PHE A 5 -10.75 17.29 -4.38
CA PHE A 5 -9.53 17.08 -5.20
C PHE A 5 -8.26 17.68 -4.63
N LYS A 6 -8.14 17.86 -3.31
CA LYS A 6 -6.79 17.84 -2.72
C LYS A 6 -6.30 16.40 -2.80
N SER A 7 -5.68 16.07 -3.94
CA SER A 7 -4.97 14.84 -4.23
C SER A 7 -3.89 14.67 -3.18
N ASN A 8 -4.26 14.13 -2.02
CA ASN A 8 -3.30 13.79 -0.99
C ASN A 8 -2.54 12.56 -1.52
N PRO A 9 -1.26 12.70 -1.92
CA PRO A 9 -0.48 11.57 -2.43
C PRO A 9 -0.44 10.44 -1.40
N VAL A 10 -0.44 10.80 -0.11
CA VAL A 10 -0.56 9.89 1.03
C VAL A 10 -1.87 9.08 1.00
N LYS A 11 -3.03 9.69 0.70
CA LYS A 11 -4.30 8.95 0.61
C LYS A 11 -4.31 7.99 -0.58
N LYS A 12 -3.71 8.39 -1.71
CA LYS A 12 -3.58 7.53 -2.90
C LYS A 12 -2.69 6.32 -2.61
N LEU A 13 -1.53 6.55 -1.99
CA LEU A 13 -0.61 5.49 -1.56
C LEU A 13 -1.25 4.56 -0.52
N LYS A 14 -2.00 5.09 0.46
CA LYS A 14 -2.74 4.25 1.43
C LYS A 14 -3.77 3.35 0.75
N ALA A 15 -4.52 3.89 -0.21
CA ALA A 15 -5.50 3.10 -0.96
C ALA A 15 -4.83 2.01 -1.80
N GLN A 16 -3.65 2.30 -2.39
CA GLN A 16 -2.86 1.32 -3.11
C GLN A 16 -2.31 0.22 -2.19
N HIS A 17 -1.81 0.60 -1.01
CA HIS A 17 -1.35 -0.33 0.01
C HIS A 17 -2.42 -1.34 0.41
N ILE A 18 -3.65 -0.87 0.69
CA ILE A 18 -4.78 -1.73 1.05
C ILE A 18 -5.09 -2.74 -0.06
N ARG A 19 -5.10 -2.30 -1.33
CA ARG A 19 -5.33 -3.20 -2.47
C ARG A 19 -4.26 -4.29 -2.59
N MET A 20 -2.99 -3.92 -2.39
CA MET A 20 -1.89 -4.89 -2.45
C MET A 20 -1.97 -5.91 -1.30
N LEU A 21 -2.41 -5.48 -0.09
CA LEU A 21 -2.67 -6.40 1.02
C LEU A 21 -3.82 -7.36 0.71
N GLU A 22 -4.91 -6.88 0.11
CA GLU A 22 -6.02 -7.74 -0.31
C GLU A 22 -5.55 -8.80 -1.31
N GLU A 23 -4.74 -8.42 -2.31
CA GLU A 23 -4.13 -9.35 -3.26
C GLU A 23 -3.21 -10.36 -2.55
N ALA A 24 -2.37 -9.90 -1.61
CA ALA A 24 -1.49 -10.77 -0.85
C ALA A 24 -2.27 -11.80 -0.03
N VAL A 25 -3.42 -11.45 0.54
CA VAL A 25 -4.31 -12.39 1.24
C VAL A 25 -4.87 -13.45 0.28
N GLN A 26 -5.23 -13.08 -0.95
CA GLN A 26 -5.66 -14.06 -1.95
C GLN A 26 -4.53 -15.03 -2.31
N ILE A 27 -3.31 -14.53 -2.45
CA ILE A 27 -2.12 -15.34 -2.74
C ILE A 27 -1.75 -16.26 -1.58
N GLN A 28 -1.87 -15.77 -0.34
CA GLN A 28 -1.68 -16.59 0.85
C GLN A 28 -2.68 -17.75 0.88
N ARG A 29 -3.94 -17.49 0.51
CA ARG A 29 -5.01 -18.51 0.43
C ARG A 29 -4.76 -19.54 -0.68
N SER A 30 -4.13 -19.14 -1.78
CA SER A 30 -3.73 -20.09 -2.84
C SER A 30 -2.53 -20.95 -2.46
N GLY A 31 -1.84 -20.63 -1.36
CA GLY A 31 -0.70 -21.39 -0.84
C GLY A 31 0.63 -21.08 -1.53
N ASP A 32 0.68 -20.07 -2.40
CA ASP A 32 1.91 -19.68 -3.11
C ASP A 32 2.78 -18.76 -2.23
N LEU A 33 3.51 -19.37 -1.30
CA LEU A 33 4.36 -18.68 -0.33
C LEU A 33 5.46 -17.83 -0.99
N LYS A 34 5.99 -18.25 -2.14
CA LYS A 34 7.03 -17.49 -2.86
C LYS A 34 6.45 -16.20 -3.42
N LYS A 35 5.29 -16.28 -4.08
CA LYS A 35 4.60 -15.08 -4.56
C LYS A 35 4.16 -14.20 -3.40
N TYR A 36 3.64 -14.78 -2.32
CA TYR A 36 3.25 -14.03 -1.13
C TYR A 36 4.43 -13.24 -0.56
N ALA A 37 5.59 -13.87 -0.37
CA ALA A 37 6.79 -13.20 0.15
C ALA A 37 7.23 -12.03 -0.76
N PHE A 38 7.22 -12.23 -2.08
CA PHE A 38 7.55 -11.17 -3.03
C PHE A 38 6.54 -10.00 -2.98
N HIS A 39 5.25 -10.29 -2.87
CA HIS A 39 4.21 -9.28 -2.71
C HIS A 39 4.35 -8.52 -1.40
N MET A 40 4.61 -9.22 -0.29
CA MET A 40 4.82 -8.60 1.02
C MET A 40 6.05 -7.69 1.04
N GLU A 41 7.15 -8.06 0.37
CA GLU A 41 8.33 -7.20 0.26
C GLU A 41 8.01 -5.89 -0.50
N ALA A 42 7.20 -5.96 -1.55
CA ALA A 42 6.74 -4.78 -2.28
C ALA A 42 5.84 -3.88 -1.42
N ILE A 43 4.97 -4.49 -0.59
CA ILE A 43 4.09 -3.81 0.35
C ILE A 43 4.90 -3.07 1.42
N GLU A 44 5.90 -3.72 2.04
CA GLU A 44 6.78 -3.08 3.03
C GLU A 44 7.55 -1.88 2.45
N LYS A 45 8.04 -1.99 1.21
CA LYS A 45 8.70 -0.87 0.53
C LYS A 45 7.75 0.32 0.36
N LEU A 46 6.49 0.03 0.03
CA LEU A 46 5.46 1.05 -0.15
C LEU A 46 5.06 1.69 1.19
N GLU A 47 4.98 0.91 2.28
CA GLU A 47 4.76 1.43 3.63
C GLU A 47 5.88 2.35 4.10
N LYS A 48 7.15 1.98 3.87
CA LYS A 48 8.29 2.86 4.20
C LYS A 48 8.20 4.20 3.47
N GLN A 49 7.93 4.17 2.17
CA GLN A 49 7.72 5.40 1.39
C GLN A 49 6.55 6.24 1.94
N LEU A 50 5.50 5.57 2.42
CA LEU A 50 4.32 6.20 2.96
C LEU A 50 4.57 6.82 4.34
N GLU A 51 5.36 6.17 5.20
CA GLU A 51 5.85 6.72 6.46
C GLU A 51 6.75 7.94 6.23
N ASP A 52 7.69 7.86 5.28
CA ASP A 52 8.58 8.96 4.95
C ASP A 52 7.80 10.17 4.43
N LEU A 53 6.81 9.95 3.56
CA LEU A 53 5.88 10.99 3.07
C LEU A 53 4.99 11.57 4.18
N GLN A 54 4.67 10.79 5.21
CA GLN A 54 3.92 11.30 6.37
C GLN A 54 4.82 12.12 7.29
N LYS A 55 6.05 11.67 7.54
CA LYS A 55 7.05 12.39 8.33
C LYS A 55 7.45 13.70 7.68
N SER A 56 7.63 13.73 6.35
CA SER A 56 7.98 14.95 5.61
C SER A 56 6.87 16.00 5.59
N LYS A 57 5.63 15.62 5.92
CA LYS A 57 4.46 16.49 5.91
C LYS A 57 4.08 16.99 7.32
N ARG A 58 4.79 16.54 8.35
CA ARG A 58 4.58 16.86 9.76
C ARG A 58 5.49 18.01 10.17
#